data_AF-A0A7Y5E2C0-F1
#
_entry.id   AF-A0A7Y5E2C0-F1
#
_cell.length_a   1.000
_cell.length_b   1.000
_cell.length_c   1.000
_cell.angle_alpha   90.00
_cell.angle_beta   90.00
_cell.angle_gamma   90.00
#
_symmetry.space_group_name_H-M   'P 1'
#
loop_
_entity.id
_entity.type
_entity.pdbx_description
1 polymer ?
#
loop_
_entity_poly.entity_id
_entity_poly.type
_entity_poly.pdbx_seq_one_letter_code
_entity_poly.pdbx_strand_id
1 'polypeptide(L)'
;MKAGHEREYLAADLVRRRPEMYLGGCRIEELLLAALDTLFLWPEVVKPLRLVLWADDVYTVAFDGPPLSVDAFEDGACMFERCFTMMGVPVPCHAFVVNGASARLDAWTLHGSTAYLCGFEHGHRWLATRAAPQPLHARFGANGFTFRPDRSFITGDLSLEALARARDEAAARGGEAQAPVEIVNRMTEPCEWPVEVVWPFPPIKLLEGLQGIRLRPHFFMKEVTVGSLLSRVLRDIRNELPMVQHRLEERAGGEVSLTLEPLSFPPDVEDPHDPFLRLTHSPYCQAWVLVNGLSERLDVRTTHDGARYACAFERGDLVEPFHRVDADGTDADAPSRLSTTLIFRPDPTIFVGG
;
A
#
# COMPACT_ATOMS: atom_id res chain seq x y z
N MET A 1 -30.84 1.00 -21.69
CA MET A 1 -29.88 0.55 -20.66
C MET A 1 -28.56 1.25 -20.90
N LYS A 2 -28.18 2.22 -20.06
CA LYS A 2 -26.85 2.82 -20.09
C LYS A 2 -25.93 1.86 -19.36
N ALA A 3 -24.95 1.28 -20.05
CA ALA A 3 -23.87 0.55 -19.40
C ALA A 3 -23.15 1.53 -18.46
N GLY A 4 -23.32 1.33 -17.16
CA GLY A 4 -22.55 2.05 -16.16
C GLY A 4 -21.10 1.61 -16.31
N HIS A 5 -20.25 2.49 -16.84
CA HIS A 5 -18.82 2.29 -16.77
C HIS A 5 -18.41 2.46 -15.31
N GLU A 6 -18.35 1.35 -14.58
CA GLU A 6 -17.60 1.26 -13.33
C GLU A 6 -16.16 1.65 -13.66
N ARG A 7 -15.80 2.87 -13.23
CA ARG A 7 -14.42 3.30 -13.19
C ARG A 7 -13.83 2.64 -11.96
N GLU A 8 -13.05 1.60 -12.20
CA GLU A 8 -12.13 1.13 -11.19
C GLU A 8 -11.08 2.23 -10.91
N TYR A 9 -10.34 2.07 -9.81
CA TYR A 9 -9.36 3.04 -9.34
C TYR A 9 -8.00 2.35 -9.21
N LEU A 10 -6.94 2.91 -9.81
CA LEU A 10 -5.57 2.50 -9.52
C LEU A 10 -5.24 2.76 -8.03
N ALA A 11 -4.22 2.10 -7.48
CA ALA A 11 -3.78 2.36 -6.11
C ALA A 11 -3.52 3.85 -5.87
N ALA A 12 -2.93 4.51 -6.87
CA ALA A 12 -2.72 5.94 -6.86
C ALA A 12 -4.02 6.75 -6.87
N ASP A 13 -5.07 6.30 -7.57
CA ASP A 13 -6.37 6.97 -7.55
C ASP A 13 -7.02 6.90 -6.17
N LEU A 14 -6.83 5.79 -5.44
CA LEU A 14 -7.30 5.67 -4.06
C LEU A 14 -6.59 6.66 -3.15
N VAL A 15 -5.26 6.77 -3.28
CA VAL A 15 -4.45 7.77 -2.57
C VAL A 15 -4.96 9.18 -2.88
N ARG A 16 -5.20 9.52 -4.15
CA ARG A 16 -5.67 10.85 -4.54
C ARG A 16 -7.09 11.16 -4.08
N ARG A 17 -7.95 10.14 -3.99
CA ARG A 17 -9.34 10.28 -3.55
C ARG A 17 -9.47 10.41 -2.04
N ARG A 18 -8.54 9.83 -1.29
CA ARG A 18 -8.52 9.77 0.18
C ARG A 18 -7.10 9.98 0.72
N PRO A 19 -6.41 11.10 0.40
CA PRO A 19 -5.00 11.25 0.72
C PRO A 19 -4.74 11.24 2.22
N GLU A 20 -5.69 11.69 3.04
CA GLU A 20 -5.61 11.68 4.49
C GLU A 20 -5.56 10.24 5.06
N MET A 21 -6.15 9.27 4.34
CA MET A 21 -6.08 7.85 4.71
C MET A 21 -4.66 7.29 4.53
N TYR A 22 -3.83 7.86 3.67
CA TYR A 22 -2.50 7.32 3.41
C TYR A 22 -1.38 8.16 4.03
N LEU A 23 -1.59 9.47 4.13
CA LEU A 23 -0.59 10.43 4.60
C LEU A 23 -1.00 11.12 5.90
N GLY A 24 -2.22 10.91 6.42
CA GLY A 24 -2.71 11.62 7.60
C GLY A 24 -3.04 13.08 7.27
N GLY A 25 -2.14 14.00 7.62
CA GLY A 25 -2.34 15.44 7.45
C GLY A 25 -2.12 15.99 6.04
N CYS A 26 -1.71 15.15 5.09
CA CYS A 26 -1.33 15.55 3.73
C CYS A 26 -0.26 16.66 3.72
N ARG A 27 0.71 16.58 4.63
CA ARG A 27 1.85 17.50 4.69
C ARG A 27 3.05 16.92 3.95
N ILE A 28 3.92 17.79 3.48
CA ILE A 28 5.13 17.39 2.77
C ILE A 28 6.05 16.50 3.62
N GLU A 29 6.10 16.72 4.94
CA GLU A 29 6.85 15.86 5.86
C GLU A 29 6.33 14.42 5.87
N GLU A 30 5.02 14.23 5.81
CA GLU A 30 4.39 12.90 5.80
C GLU A 30 4.63 12.19 4.47
N LEU A 31 4.62 12.92 3.36
CA LEU A 31 5.00 12.39 2.06
C LEU A 31 6.48 11.98 2.00
N LEU A 32 7.37 12.81 2.56
CA LEU A 32 8.80 12.50 2.66
C LEU A 32 9.03 11.27 3.54
N LEU A 33 8.29 11.16 4.64
CA LEU A 33 8.35 10.00 5.52
C LEU A 33 7.86 8.73 4.83
N ALA A 34 6.76 8.78 4.08
CA ALA A 34 6.33 7.67 3.23
C ALA A 34 7.40 7.28 2.19
N ALA A 35 8.08 8.26 1.60
CA ALA A 35 9.16 8.01 0.65
C ALA A 35 10.39 7.35 1.30
N LEU A 36 10.71 7.70 2.55
CA LEU A 36 11.79 7.07 3.32
C LEU A 36 11.39 5.66 3.79
N ASP A 37 10.18 5.49 4.32
CA ASP A 37 9.64 4.21 4.80
C ASP A 37 9.63 3.17 3.68
N THR A 38 9.37 3.59 2.43
CA THR A 38 9.48 2.74 1.23
C THR A 38 10.83 2.00 1.14
N LEU A 39 11.92 2.64 1.59
CA LEU A 39 13.26 2.10 1.48
C LEU A 39 13.69 1.33 2.72
N PHE A 40 13.24 1.74 3.91
CA PHE A 40 13.57 1.05 5.17
C PHE A 40 12.95 -0.33 5.28
N LEU A 41 11.87 -0.57 4.54
CA LEU A 41 11.21 -1.86 4.46
C LEU A 41 11.95 -2.86 3.56
N TRP A 42 13.04 -2.45 2.90
CA TRP A 42 13.93 -3.36 2.18
C TRP A 42 15.08 -3.85 3.07
N PRO A 43 15.06 -5.13 3.51
CA PRO A 43 16.06 -5.67 4.45
C PRO A 43 17.48 -5.75 3.89
N GLU A 44 17.64 -5.63 2.57
CA GLU A 44 18.94 -5.72 1.87
C GLU A 44 19.52 -4.35 1.50
N VAL A 45 18.95 -3.24 1.97
CA VAL A 45 19.51 -1.90 1.72
C VAL A 45 20.78 -1.72 2.55
N VAL A 46 21.90 -2.08 1.93
CA VAL A 46 23.24 -1.88 2.47
C VAL A 46 23.82 -0.65 1.77
N LYS A 47 23.63 0.56 2.33
CA LYS A 47 24.42 1.81 2.14
C LYS A 47 23.61 3.08 2.45
N PRO A 48 24.25 4.27 2.57
CA PRO A 48 23.54 5.50 2.88
C PRO A 48 22.41 5.76 1.89
N LEU A 49 21.25 6.08 2.46
CA LEU A 49 20.09 6.59 1.74
C LEU A 49 20.33 8.08 1.50
N ARG A 50 20.13 8.55 0.27
CA ARG A 50 20.32 9.96 -0.11
C ARG A 50 18.96 10.59 -0.33
N LEU A 51 18.69 11.66 0.39
CA LEU A 51 17.54 12.53 0.20
C LEU A 51 18.02 13.86 -0.38
N VAL A 52 17.78 14.07 -1.68
CA VAL A 52 18.19 15.27 -2.40
C VAL A 52 17.01 16.23 -2.53
N LEU A 53 17.22 17.48 -2.15
CA LEU A 53 16.26 18.57 -2.34
C LEU A 53 16.72 19.44 -3.51
N TRP A 54 15.92 19.51 -4.57
CA TRP A 54 16.19 20.30 -5.77
C TRP A 54 15.44 21.64 -5.76
N ALA A 55 15.70 22.49 -6.76
CA ALA A 55 14.81 23.60 -7.08
C ALA A 55 13.39 23.11 -7.46
N ASP A 56 12.43 24.03 -7.45
CA ASP A 56 11.05 23.82 -7.93
C ASP A 56 10.30 22.64 -7.27
N ASP A 57 10.51 22.47 -5.96
CA ASP A 57 9.77 21.49 -5.16
C ASP A 57 9.96 20.04 -5.64
N VAL A 58 11.18 19.69 -6.03
CA VAL A 58 11.50 18.35 -6.49
C VAL A 58 12.42 17.66 -5.51
N TYR A 59 12.12 16.39 -5.29
CA TYR A 59 12.82 15.55 -4.33
C TYR A 59 13.39 14.34 -5.04
N THR A 60 14.49 13.83 -4.52
CA THR A 60 15.02 12.55 -4.96
C THR A 60 15.37 11.71 -3.76
N VAL A 61 14.86 10.49 -3.75
CA VAL A 61 15.27 9.46 -2.79
C VAL A 61 16.04 8.41 -3.57
N ALA A 62 17.30 8.21 -3.22
CA ALA A 62 18.18 7.28 -3.92
C ALA A 62 19.00 6.45 -2.93
N PHE A 63 19.34 5.24 -3.32
CA PHE A 63 20.11 4.32 -2.48
C PHE A 63 20.92 3.35 -3.33
N ASP A 64 21.96 2.80 -2.72
CA ASP A 64 22.76 1.73 -3.30
C ASP A 64 22.32 0.40 -2.67
N GLY A 65 21.78 -0.49 -3.50
CA GLY A 65 21.31 -1.81 -3.07
C GLY A 65 21.15 -2.74 -4.27
N PRO A 66 20.73 -3.99 -4.04
CA PRO A 66 20.35 -4.89 -5.12
C PRO A 66 19.32 -4.23 -6.05
N PRO A 67 19.40 -4.44 -7.37
CA PRO A 67 18.47 -3.82 -8.29
C PRO A 67 17.08 -4.43 -8.14
N LEU A 68 16.05 -3.61 -8.31
CA LEU A 68 14.66 -4.06 -8.31
C LEU A 68 14.41 -4.92 -9.55
N SER A 69 13.70 -6.05 -9.38
CA SER A 69 13.42 -6.94 -10.51
C SER A 69 12.65 -6.19 -11.61
N VAL A 70 13.19 -6.29 -12.82
CA VAL A 70 12.61 -5.74 -14.05
C VAL A 70 12.03 -6.84 -14.93
N ASP A 71 11.94 -8.06 -14.40
CA ASP A 71 11.32 -9.18 -15.09
C ASP A 71 9.83 -8.88 -15.26
N ALA A 72 9.38 -8.96 -16.51
CA ALA A 72 7.98 -8.76 -16.83
C ALA A 72 7.15 -9.92 -16.31
N PHE A 73 6.03 -9.60 -15.67
CA PHE A 73 4.95 -10.55 -15.42
C PHE A 73 4.19 -10.83 -16.72
N GLU A 74 3.22 -11.77 -16.66
CA GLU A 74 2.39 -12.16 -17.82
C GLU A 74 1.62 -10.98 -18.44
N ASP A 75 1.41 -9.89 -17.72
CA ASP A 75 0.74 -8.69 -18.21
C ASP A 75 1.67 -7.62 -18.77
N GLY A 76 2.95 -7.91 -18.86
CA GLY A 76 3.98 -7.02 -19.38
C GLY A 76 4.43 -5.94 -18.39
N ALA A 77 3.82 -5.82 -17.20
CA ALA A 77 4.36 -4.96 -16.14
C ALA A 77 5.47 -5.70 -15.40
N CYS A 78 6.49 -5.00 -14.90
CA CYS A 78 7.54 -5.63 -14.07
C CYS A 78 7.37 -5.31 -12.58
N MET A 79 8.08 -6.04 -11.71
CA MET A 79 8.01 -5.82 -10.25
C MET A 79 8.33 -4.38 -9.88
N PHE A 80 9.36 -3.82 -10.51
CA PHE A 80 9.74 -2.43 -10.37
C PHE A 80 8.58 -1.45 -10.63
N GLU A 81 7.80 -1.63 -11.70
CA GLU A 81 6.62 -0.79 -11.98
C GLU A 81 5.50 -1.00 -10.96
N ARG A 82 5.30 -2.25 -10.52
CA ARG A 82 4.22 -2.60 -9.61
C ARG A 82 4.40 -1.98 -8.23
N CYS A 83 5.63 -1.84 -7.75
CA CYS A 83 5.91 -1.12 -6.49
C CYS A 83 5.27 0.27 -6.44
N PHE A 84 5.19 0.97 -7.58
CA PHE A 84 4.62 2.32 -7.65
C PHE A 84 3.13 2.35 -8.03
N THR A 85 2.55 1.24 -8.51
CA THR A 85 1.20 1.23 -9.10
C THR A 85 0.20 0.32 -8.40
N MET A 86 0.67 -0.59 -7.54
CA MET A 86 -0.18 -1.59 -6.89
C MET A 86 0.01 -1.59 -5.37
N MET A 87 -1.10 -1.77 -4.65
CA MET A 87 -1.07 -2.09 -3.21
C MET A 87 -0.81 -3.60 -3.02
N GLY A 88 -0.18 -3.97 -1.91
CA GLY A 88 0.00 -5.39 -1.54
C GLY A 88 1.02 -6.14 -2.39
N VAL A 89 1.92 -5.44 -3.06
CA VAL A 89 3.12 -6.05 -3.66
C VAL A 89 3.91 -6.71 -2.52
N PRO A 90 4.56 -7.89 -2.72
CA PRO A 90 5.28 -8.62 -1.66
C PRO A 90 6.46 -7.87 -1.03
N VAL A 91 6.70 -6.63 -1.45
CA VAL A 91 7.53 -5.67 -0.77
C VAL A 91 6.61 -4.68 -0.06
N PRO A 92 6.66 -4.55 1.27
CA PRO A 92 5.96 -3.48 1.95
C PRO A 92 6.58 -2.16 1.49
N CYS A 93 5.92 -1.48 0.55
CA CYS A 93 6.43 -0.26 -0.06
C CYS A 93 5.32 0.78 -0.06
N HIS A 94 5.60 1.94 0.52
CA HIS A 94 4.75 3.12 0.39
C HIS A 94 4.99 3.83 -0.96
N ALA A 95 5.72 3.21 -1.89
CA ALA A 95 6.04 3.76 -3.22
C ALA A 95 4.78 4.15 -4.01
N PHE A 96 3.70 3.36 -3.91
CA PHE A 96 2.42 3.71 -4.55
C PHE A 96 1.75 4.95 -3.91
N VAL A 97 1.95 5.17 -2.60
CA VAL A 97 1.49 6.37 -1.90
C VAL A 97 2.25 7.58 -2.41
N VAL A 98 3.58 7.49 -2.49
CA VAL A 98 4.41 8.57 -3.03
C VAL A 98 3.99 8.88 -4.47
N ASN A 99 3.80 7.86 -5.30
CA ASN A 99 3.34 8.03 -6.67
C ASN A 99 1.96 8.72 -6.75
N GLY A 100 0.97 8.25 -5.97
CA GLY A 100 -0.36 8.87 -5.95
C GLY A 100 -0.36 10.31 -5.43
N ALA A 101 0.52 10.61 -4.48
CA ALA A 101 0.72 11.93 -3.88
C ALA A 101 1.60 12.88 -4.71
N SER A 102 2.08 12.44 -5.88
CA SER A 102 2.97 13.21 -6.73
C SER A 102 2.26 13.72 -7.98
N ALA A 103 2.55 14.97 -8.36
CA ALA A 103 2.21 15.48 -9.69
C ALA A 103 3.03 14.76 -10.77
N ARG A 104 4.31 14.47 -10.47
CA ARG A 104 5.21 13.69 -11.32
C ARG A 104 6.14 12.84 -10.48
N LEU A 105 6.40 11.60 -10.91
CA LEU A 105 7.40 10.72 -10.32
C LEU A 105 8.15 9.97 -11.42
N ASP A 106 9.48 10.00 -11.39
CA ASP A 106 10.32 9.19 -12.26
C ASP A 106 11.19 8.27 -11.39
N ALA A 107 11.05 6.96 -11.57
CA ALA A 107 11.80 5.94 -10.84
C ALA A 107 12.88 5.32 -11.72
N TRP A 108 13.95 4.80 -11.10
CA TRP A 108 14.95 3.98 -11.78
C TRP A 108 15.50 2.81 -10.95
N THR A 109 16.02 1.81 -11.66
CA THR A 109 16.85 0.73 -11.12
C THR A 109 17.98 0.38 -12.10
N LEU A 110 19.20 0.21 -11.60
CA LEU A 110 20.40 -0.06 -12.39
C LEU A 110 20.74 -1.56 -12.40
N HIS A 111 20.65 -2.18 -13.57
CA HIS A 111 21.08 -3.57 -13.79
C HIS A 111 22.36 -3.57 -14.62
N GLY A 112 23.50 -3.72 -13.94
CA GLY A 112 24.81 -3.57 -14.56
C GLY A 112 25.02 -2.15 -15.08
N SER A 113 25.27 -2.00 -16.39
CA SER A 113 25.41 -0.70 -17.06
C SER A 113 24.10 -0.13 -17.61
N THR A 114 22.98 -0.84 -17.43
CA THR A 114 21.68 -0.47 -17.99
C THR A 114 20.78 0.10 -16.91
N ALA A 115 20.26 1.31 -17.14
CA ALA A 115 19.23 1.90 -16.30
C ALA A 115 17.85 1.52 -16.84
N TYR A 116 16.98 1.03 -15.96
CA TYR A 116 15.57 0.81 -16.25
C TYR A 116 14.78 1.94 -15.61
N LEU A 117 14.00 2.67 -16.42
CA LEU A 117 13.32 3.89 -16.03
C LEU A 117 11.81 3.74 -16.18
N CYS A 118 11.05 4.18 -15.18
CA CYS A 118 9.59 4.27 -15.27
C CYS A 118 9.13 5.67 -14.83
N GLY A 119 8.11 6.21 -15.49
CA GLY A 119 7.62 7.56 -15.27
C GLY A 119 6.12 7.58 -15.03
N PHE A 120 5.71 8.39 -14.05
CA PHE A 120 4.35 8.55 -13.59
C PHE A 120 3.96 10.03 -13.47
N GLU A 121 2.70 10.32 -13.75
CA GLU A 121 2.10 11.65 -13.70
C GLU A 121 0.73 11.51 -13.05
N HIS A 122 0.52 12.23 -11.96
CA HIS A 122 -0.67 12.10 -11.10
C HIS A 122 -0.97 10.65 -10.72
N GLY A 123 0.07 9.84 -10.44
CA GLY A 123 -0.11 8.44 -10.09
C GLY A 123 -0.24 7.46 -11.26
N HIS A 124 -0.48 7.96 -12.48
CA HIS A 124 -0.65 7.12 -13.67
C HIS A 124 0.65 6.98 -14.43
N ARG A 125 0.93 5.78 -14.93
CA ARG A 125 2.12 5.53 -15.77
C ARG A 125 1.99 6.29 -17.09
N TRP A 126 2.92 7.20 -17.37
CA TRP A 126 3.05 7.86 -18.68
C TRP A 126 4.24 7.33 -19.49
N LEU A 127 5.23 6.72 -18.82
CA LEU A 127 6.38 6.09 -19.44
C LEU A 127 6.45 4.61 -19.05
N ALA A 128 6.40 3.72 -20.04
CA ALA A 128 6.68 2.29 -19.83
C ALA A 128 8.18 2.06 -19.55
N THR A 129 8.49 1.03 -18.76
CA THR A 129 9.87 0.70 -18.39
C THR A 129 10.80 0.69 -19.61
N ARG A 130 11.79 1.57 -19.61
CA ARG A 130 12.78 1.69 -20.70
C ARG A 130 14.17 1.42 -20.20
N ALA A 131 14.89 0.54 -20.91
CA ALA A 131 16.33 0.41 -20.79
C ALA A 131 17.03 1.59 -21.47
N ALA A 132 17.86 2.33 -20.73
CA ALA A 132 18.69 3.41 -21.23
C ALA A 132 20.15 3.21 -20.79
N PRO A 133 21.14 3.47 -21.66
CA PRO A 133 22.55 3.51 -21.26
C PRO A 133 22.77 4.69 -20.29
N GLN A 134 23.55 4.48 -19.23
CA GLN A 134 23.77 5.46 -18.15
C GLN A 134 24.52 6.71 -18.59
N PRO A 135 23.96 7.91 -18.33
CA PRO A 135 24.83 9.00 -17.88
C PRO A 135 24.42 9.69 -16.56
N LEU A 136 23.15 9.67 -16.14
CA LEU A 136 22.68 10.51 -15.00
C LEU A 136 22.58 9.74 -13.66
N HIS A 137 22.13 8.49 -13.66
CA HIS A 137 21.74 7.77 -12.43
C HIS A 137 22.91 7.25 -11.60
N ALA A 138 24.10 7.08 -12.21
CA ALA A 138 25.30 6.66 -11.50
C ALA A 138 25.73 7.66 -10.40
N ARG A 139 25.23 8.90 -10.45
CA ARG A 139 25.50 9.94 -9.44
C ARG A 139 24.67 9.79 -8.16
N PHE A 140 23.49 9.19 -8.24
CA PHE A 140 22.53 9.18 -7.12
C PHE A 140 22.40 7.81 -6.45
N GLY A 141 22.63 6.73 -7.20
CA GLY A 141 22.70 5.38 -6.67
C GLY A 141 22.10 4.34 -7.61
N ALA A 142 22.26 3.07 -7.25
CA ALA A 142 21.73 1.92 -8.01
C ALA A 142 20.22 1.97 -8.22
N ASN A 143 19.48 2.49 -7.24
CA ASN A 143 18.03 2.58 -7.28
C ASN A 143 17.59 3.95 -6.75
N GLY A 144 16.41 4.38 -7.18
CA GLY A 144 15.81 5.58 -6.61
C GLY A 144 14.58 6.04 -7.36
N PHE A 145 14.02 7.14 -6.90
CA PHE A 145 12.96 7.85 -7.58
C PHE A 145 13.04 9.35 -7.27
N THR A 146 12.69 10.14 -8.27
CA THR A 146 12.57 11.59 -8.21
C THR A 146 11.09 11.93 -8.29
N PHE A 147 10.59 12.80 -7.43
CA PHE A 147 9.18 13.16 -7.43
C PHE A 147 8.93 14.64 -7.12
N ARG A 148 7.82 15.14 -7.65
CA ARG A 148 7.27 16.46 -7.35
C ARG A 148 5.91 16.25 -6.66
N PRO A 149 5.70 16.75 -5.43
CA PRO A 149 4.43 16.65 -4.73
C PRO A 149 3.26 17.24 -5.53
N ASP A 150 2.08 16.65 -5.40
CA ASP A 150 0.86 17.24 -5.95
C ASP A 150 0.31 18.32 -5.02
N ARG A 151 0.63 19.58 -5.33
CA ARG A 151 0.23 20.75 -4.54
C ARG A 151 -1.27 21.04 -4.54
N SER A 152 -2.09 20.26 -5.25
CA SER A 152 -3.55 20.36 -5.11
C SER A 152 -4.05 19.82 -3.77
N PHE A 153 -3.31 18.94 -3.09
CA PHE A 153 -3.64 18.43 -1.76
C PHE A 153 -2.46 18.25 -0.80
N ILE A 154 -1.21 18.26 -1.28
CA ILE A 154 -0.03 18.26 -0.40
C ILE A 154 0.33 19.67 0.03
N THR A 155 0.30 19.89 1.34
CA THR A 155 0.56 21.18 2.00
C THR A 155 1.92 21.23 2.70
N GLY A 156 2.29 22.38 3.25
CA GLY A 156 3.55 22.59 3.98
C GLY A 156 4.67 23.15 3.10
N ASP A 157 5.57 23.88 3.75
CA ASP A 157 6.66 24.59 3.09
C ASP A 157 7.93 23.75 2.99
N LEU A 158 8.61 23.96 1.87
CA LEU A 158 9.92 23.40 1.61
C LEU A 158 10.95 23.99 2.54
N SER A 159 11.53 23.16 3.40
CA SER A 159 12.69 23.56 4.17
C SER A 159 13.61 22.37 4.42
N LEU A 160 14.91 22.65 4.52
CA LEU A 160 15.87 21.66 5.03
C LEU A 160 15.46 21.13 6.42
N GLU A 161 14.74 21.95 7.19
CA GLU A 161 14.17 21.57 8.47
C GLU A 161 13.09 20.48 8.32
N ALA A 162 12.19 20.59 7.34
CA ALA A 162 11.20 19.56 7.04
C ALA A 162 11.86 18.22 6.66
N LEU A 163 12.93 18.26 5.84
CA LEU A 163 13.70 17.05 5.51
C LEU A 163 14.41 16.47 6.74
N ALA A 164 15.00 17.32 7.59
CA ALA A 164 15.66 16.87 8.82
C ALA A 164 14.67 16.21 9.78
N ARG A 165 13.47 16.79 9.95
CA ARG A 165 12.39 16.19 10.75
C ARG A 165 11.95 14.84 10.19
N ALA A 166 11.68 14.76 8.89
CA ALA A 166 11.28 13.49 8.26
C ALA A 166 12.37 12.41 8.41
N ARG A 167 13.65 12.78 8.26
CA ARG A 167 14.79 11.91 8.54
C ARG A 167 14.78 11.42 9.98
N ASP A 168 14.72 12.34 10.93
CA ASP A 168 14.84 12.01 12.36
C ASP A 168 13.66 11.17 12.84
N GLU A 169 12.46 11.42 12.30
CA GLU A 169 11.28 10.60 12.56
C GLU A 169 11.41 9.20 11.94
N ALA A 170 11.90 9.09 10.70
CA ALA A 170 12.11 7.79 10.07
C ALA A 170 13.21 6.97 10.80
N ALA A 171 14.25 7.65 11.27
CA ALA A 171 15.30 7.09 12.14
C ALA A 171 14.73 6.55 13.45
N ALA A 172 13.81 7.29 14.08
CA ALA A 172 13.15 6.86 15.30
C ALA A 172 12.26 5.62 15.07
N ARG A 173 11.68 5.45 13.88
CA ARG A 173 10.78 4.33 13.55
C ARG A 173 11.51 3.00 13.28
N GLY A 174 12.69 3.02 12.65
CA GLY A 174 13.35 1.75 12.25
C GLY A 174 14.44 1.22 13.19
N GLY A 175 14.70 1.87 14.32
CA GLY A 175 15.62 1.38 15.34
C GLY A 175 17.12 1.43 14.93
N GLU A 176 17.98 0.80 15.74
CA GLU A 176 19.45 0.92 15.65
C GLU A 176 20.09 0.35 14.36
N ALA A 177 19.34 -0.43 13.56
CA ALA A 177 19.88 -1.11 12.37
C ALA A 177 19.70 -0.32 11.06
N GLN A 178 19.18 0.92 11.10
CA GLN A 178 18.92 1.68 9.89
C GLN A 178 20.19 2.31 9.27
N ALA A 179 20.22 2.33 7.94
CA ALA A 179 21.23 3.04 7.19
C ALA A 179 21.13 4.56 7.44
N PRO A 180 22.26 5.27 7.56
CA PRO A 180 22.23 6.72 7.70
C PRO A 180 21.61 7.37 6.47
N VAL A 181 20.77 8.38 6.71
CA VAL A 181 20.18 9.21 5.65
C VAL A 181 21.00 10.48 5.48
N GLU A 182 21.60 10.63 4.30
CA GLU A 182 22.31 11.81 3.86
C GLU A 182 21.34 12.80 3.21
N ILE A 183 21.24 14.02 3.73
CA ILE A 183 20.47 15.10 3.11
C ILE A 183 21.41 15.92 2.22
N VAL A 184 21.08 15.99 0.93
CA VAL A 184 21.85 16.75 -0.06
C VAL A 184 21.03 17.96 -0.52
N ASN A 185 21.52 19.16 -0.22
CA ASN A 185 20.87 20.41 -0.63
C ASN A 185 21.33 20.82 -2.04
N ARG A 186 20.39 20.83 -2.99
CA ARG A 186 20.55 21.30 -4.37
C ARG A 186 19.44 22.27 -4.78
N MET A 187 18.90 23.03 -3.84
CA MET A 187 17.79 23.98 -4.09
C MET A 187 18.11 25.07 -5.12
N THR A 188 19.39 25.28 -5.45
CA THR A 188 19.85 26.24 -6.47
C THR A 188 20.05 25.61 -7.84
N GLU A 189 19.94 24.29 -7.96
CA GLU A 189 20.12 23.54 -9.20
C GLU A 189 18.75 23.10 -9.73
N PRO A 190 18.50 23.21 -11.05
CA PRO A 190 17.31 22.60 -11.64
C PRO A 190 17.37 21.08 -11.43
N CYS A 191 16.22 20.46 -11.22
CA CYS A 191 16.17 19.01 -11.10
C CYS A 191 16.54 18.34 -12.43
N GLU A 192 17.55 17.48 -12.39
CA GLU A 192 17.90 16.59 -13.50
C GLU A 192 16.90 15.41 -13.51
N TRP A 193 15.74 15.61 -14.16
CA TRP A 193 14.76 14.54 -14.30
C TRP A 193 15.38 13.36 -15.06
N PRO A 194 15.26 12.12 -14.53
CA PRO A 194 15.89 10.96 -15.15
C PRO A 194 15.27 10.61 -16.52
N VAL A 195 14.09 11.13 -16.84
CA VAL A 195 13.39 10.90 -18.10
C VAL A 195 13.07 12.22 -18.79
N GLU A 196 13.83 12.56 -19.84
CA GLU A 196 13.44 13.53 -20.86
C GLU A 196 13.08 12.80 -22.15
N VAL A 197 11.82 12.41 -22.34
CA VAL A 197 11.39 11.82 -23.63
C VAL A 197 9.95 12.20 -23.99
N VAL A 198 9.78 12.69 -25.22
CA VAL A 198 8.51 12.91 -25.93
C VAL A 198 7.94 11.56 -26.38
N TRP A 199 6.73 11.20 -25.96
CA TRP A 199 6.14 9.87 -26.20
C TRP A 199 5.05 9.87 -27.29
N PRO A 200 5.09 8.94 -28.28
CA PRO A 200 4.03 8.78 -29.27
C PRO A 200 3.12 7.54 -29.12
N PHE A 201 3.21 6.73 -28.04
CA PHE A 201 2.37 5.53 -27.90
C PHE A 201 1.20 5.68 -26.90
N PRO A 202 0.06 5.01 -27.13
CA PRO A 202 -1.08 5.02 -26.22
C PRO A 202 -0.80 4.24 -24.92
N PRO A 203 -1.43 4.63 -23.80
CA PRO A 203 -1.23 4.01 -22.48
C PRO A 203 -1.67 2.54 -22.45
N ILE A 204 -0.86 1.68 -21.80
CA ILE A 204 -1.18 0.28 -21.53
C ILE A 204 -2.21 0.21 -20.39
N LYS A 205 -3.26 -0.59 -20.58
CA LYS A 205 -4.35 -0.79 -19.62
C LYS A 205 -3.94 -1.80 -18.53
N LEU A 206 -3.68 -1.35 -17.30
CA LEU A 206 -3.47 -2.21 -16.13
C LEU A 206 -4.84 -2.72 -15.60
N LEU A 207 -4.90 -3.92 -15.01
CA LEU A 207 -6.09 -4.41 -14.31
C LEU A 207 -6.09 -3.90 -12.85
N GLU A 208 -7.25 -3.51 -12.33
CA GLU A 208 -7.33 -2.57 -11.20
C GLU A 208 -7.74 -3.24 -9.87
N GLY A 209 -7.16 -2.79 -8.74
CA GLY A 209 -7.59 -3.12 -7.36
C GLY A 209 -7.92 -4.60 -7.04
N LEU A 210 -9.09 -4.82 -6.41
CA LEU A 210 -9.64 -6.14 -6.07
C LEU A 210 -9.95 -7.00 -7.30
N GLN A 211 -10.22 -6.37 -8.45
CA GLN A 211 -10.41 -7.08 -9.71
C GLN A 211 -9.12 -7.77 -10.15
N GLY A 212 -7.96 -7.14 -9.94
CA GLY A 212 -6.66 -7.77 -10.13
C GLY A 212 -6.48 -9.03 -9.28
N ILE A 213 -6.92 -8.99 -8.02
CA ILE A 213 -6.94 -10.15 -7.11
C ILE A 213 -7.87 -11.25 -7.66
N ARG A 214 -9.07 -10.88 -8.11
CA ARG A 214 -10.08 -11.81 -8.65
C ARG A 214 -9.70 -12.47 -9.95
N LEU A 215 -9.19 -11.69 -10.89
CA LEU A 215 -8.79 -12.16 -12.21
C LEU A 215 -7.51 -12.98 -12.14
N ARG A 216 -6.69 -12.78 -11.08
CA ARG A 216 -5.38 -13.39 -10.98
C ARG A 216 -5.03 -13.83 -9.55
N PRO A 217 -5.84 -14.72 -8.95
CA PRO A 217 -5.67 -15.18 -7.57
C PRO A 217 -4.31 -15.85 -7.32
N HIS A 218 -3.73 -16.48 -8.35
CA HIS A 218 -2.44 -17.18 -8.30
C HIS A 218 -1.24 -16.23 -8.07
N PHE A 219 -1.39 -14.91 -8.25
CA PHE A 219 -0.33 -13.95 -7.89
C PHE A 219 -0.21 -13.76 -6.37
N PHE A 220 -1.29 -14.01 -5.63
CA PHE A 220 -1.36 -13.74 -4.20
C PHE A 220 -1.24 -15.01 -3.35
N MET A 221 -1.54 -16.16 -3.97
CA MET A 221 -1.52 -17.48 -3.34
C MET A 221 -0.86 -18.50 -4.25
N LYS A 222 -0.06 -19.38 -3.66
CA LYS A 222 0.65 -20.44 -4.40
C LYS A 222 -0.32 -21.42 -5.06
N GLU A 223 -1.43 -21.73 -4.40
CA GLU A 223 -2.52 -22.57 -4.91
C GLU A 223 -3.84 -21.80 -4.70
N VAL A 224 -4.74 -21.89 -5.68
CA VAL A 224 -6.05 -21.20 -5.63
C VAL A 224 -7.07 -22.11 -4.98
N THR A 225 -6.88 -22.36 -3.68
CA THR A 225 -7.77 -23.16 -2.83
C THR A 225 -8.19 -22.36 -1.60
N VAL A 226 -9.36 -22.68 -1.03
CA VAL A 226 -9.84 -22.04 0.20
C VAL A 226 -8.84 -22.26 1.34
N GLY A 227 -8.26 -23.46 1.43
CA GLY A 227 -7.21 -23.78 2.40
C GLY A 227 -5.96 -22.92 2.26
N SER A 228 -5.53 -22.58 1.04
CA SER A 228 -4.40 -21.67 0.80
C SER A 228 -4.71 -20.24 1.18
N LEU A 229 -5.92 -19.75 0.88
CA LEU A 229 -6.39 -18.43 1.32
C LEU A 229 -6.36 -18.35 2.85
N LEU A 230 -6.95 -19.33 3.53
CA LEU A 230 -6.99 -19.37 5.00
C LEU A 230 -5.59 -19.48 5.60
N SER A 231 -4.73 -20.32 5.04
CA SER A 231 -3.35 -20.46 5.51
C SER A 231 -2.57 -19.15 5.37
N ARG A 232 -2.78 -18.41 4.27
CA ARG A 232 -2.19 -17.09 4.05
C ARG A 232 -2.69 -16.09 5.10
N VAL A 233 -4.01 -15.97 5.25
CA VAL A 233 -4.66 -15.04 6.18
C VAL A 233 -4.20 -15.32 7.62
N LEU A 234 -4.20 -16.58 8.05
CA LEU A 234 -3.77 -16.96 9.40
C LEU A 234 -2.28 -16.72 9.64
N ARG A 235 -1.44 -16.92 8.62
CA ARG A 235 -0.01 -16.60 8.71
C ARG A 235 0.21 -15.11 8.86
N ASP A 236 -0.48 -14.30 8.06
CA ASP A 236 -0.38 -12.84 8.10
C ASP A 236 -0.87 -12.32 9.46
N ILE A 237 -2.01 -12.84 9.97
CA ILE A 237 -2.49 -12.55 11.34
C ILE A 237 -1.43 -12.94 12.38
N ARG A 238 -0.84 -14.14 12.30
CA ARG A 238 0.14 -14.58 13.31
C ARG A 238 1.40 -13.72 13.31
N ASN A 239 1.89 -13.34 12.14
CA ASN A 239 3.10 -12.56 11.98
C ASN A 239 2.92 -11.13 12.47
N GLU A 240 1.74 -10.55 12.26
CA GLU A 240 1.48 -9.14 12.52
C GLU A 240 0.69 -8.89 13.83
N LEU A 241 0.04 -9.93 14.36
CA LEU A 241 -0.75 -9.93 15.60
C LEU A 241 -0.42 -11.15 16.47
N PRO A 242 0.80 -11.24 17.03
CA PRO A 242 1.13 -12.31 17.97
C PRO A 242 0.22 -12.29 19.22
N MET A 243 -0.45 -11.16 19.48
CA MET A 243 -1.34 -10.93 20.62
C MET A 243 -2.83 -11.13 20.30
N VAL A 244 -3.19 -11.73 19.16
CA VAL A 244 -4.59 -12.00 18.80
C VAL A 244 -4.85 -13.51 18.77
N GLN A 245 -5.83 -13.94 19.54
CA GLN A 245 -6.46 -15.25 19.37
C GLN A 245 -7.34 -15.21 18.13
N HIS A 246 -7.29 -16.29 17.35
CA HIS A 246 -8.17 -16.48 16.22
C HIS A 246 -8.98 -17.76 16.41
N ARG A 247 -10.22 -17.72 15.97
CA ARG A 247 -11.10 -18.87 15.90
C ARG A 247 -11.60 -19.00 14.47
N LEU A 248 -11.35 -20.16 13.88
CA LEU A 248 -11.80 -20.50 12.54
C LEU A 248 -12.94 -21.52 12.66
N GLU A 249 -14.08 -21.22 12.04
CA GLU A 249 -15.22 -22.13 11.99
C GLU A 249 -15.71 -22.25 10.56
N GLU A 250 -15.80 -23.49 10.07
CA GLU A 250 -16.51 -23.79 8.84
C GLU A 250 -18.00 -23.92 9.16
N ARG A 251 -18.84 -23.21 8.40
CA ARG A 251 -20.29 -23.19 8.55
C ARG A 251 -20.96 -23.98 7.43
N ALA A 252 -22.20 -24.38 7.68
CA ALA A 252 -23.02 -25.04 6.67
C ALA A 252 -23.10 -24.18 5.39
N GLY A 253 -22.91 -24.80 4.23
CA GLY A 253 -22.92 -24.09 2.94
C GLY A 253 -21.56 -23.56 2.47
N GLY A 254 -20.45 -23.97 3.11
CA GLY A 254 -19.09 -23.59 2.68
C GLY A 254 -18.69 -22.16 3.09
N GLU A 255 -19.46 -21.54 3.97
CA GLU A 255 -19.09 -20.27 4.59
C GLU A 255 -17.99 -20.50 5.63
N VAL A 256 -17.07 -19.55 5.70
CA VAL A 256 -15.99 -19.58 6.68
C VAL A 256 -16.09 -18.37 7.58
N SER A 257 -16.10 -18.62 8.90
CA SER A 257 -16.11 -17.60 9.94
C SER A 257 -14.74 -17.54 10.58
N LEU A 258 -14.09 -16.39 10.50
CA LEU A 258 -12.84 -16.09 11.18
C LEU A 258 -13.08 -15.00 12.21
N THR A 259 -13.02 -15.35 13.48
CA THR A 259 -13.14 -14.42 14.60
C THR A 259 -11.76 -14.12 15.16
N LEU A 260 -11.47 -12.82 15.32
CA LEU A 260 -10.25 -12.30 15.91
C LEU A 260 -10.58 -11.66 17.25
N GLU A 261 -9.94 -12.16 18.31
CA GLU A 261 -10.09 -11.69 19.68
C GLU A 261 -8.70 -11.29 20.22
N PRO A 262 -8.51 -10.05 20.68
CA PRO A 262 -7.28 -9.64 21.33
C PRO A 262 -7.10 -10.38 22.65
N LEU A 263 -5.89 -10.93 22.87
CA LEU A 263 -5.51 -11.64 24.10
C LEU A 263 -5.45 -10.69 25.30
N SER A 264 -4.97 -9.47 25.08
CA SER A 264 -4.92 -8.39 26.05
C SER A 264 -4.59 -7.08 25.33
N PHE A 265 -5.26 -5.98 25.71
CA PHE A 265 -4.75 -4.64 25.39
C PHE A 265 -3.82 -4.21 26.52
N PRO A 266 -2.68 -3.55 26.23
CA PRO A 266 -2.02 -2.75 27.23
C PRO A 266 -3.04 -1.72 27.75
N PRO A 267 -3.17 -1.54 29.08
CA PRO A 267 -4.17 -0.65 29.67
C PRO A 267 -4.00 0.83 29.29
N ASP A 268 -2.90 1.20 28.62
CA ASP A 268 -2.44 2.58 28.50
C ASP A 268 -2.53 3.15 27.07
N VAL A 269 -3.29 2.51 26.15
CA VAL A 269 -3.50 3.04 24.80
C VAL A 269 -4.72 3.97 24.81
N GLU A 270 -4.49 5.23 25.19
CA GLU A 270 -5.51 6.24 25.52
C GLU A 270 -6.28 6.89 24.35
N ASP A 271 -6.17 6.43 23.10
CA ASP A 271 -6.97 6.99 21.99
C ASP A 271 -7.82 5.92 21.26
N PRO A 272 -9.14 5.82 21.59
CA PRO A 272 -10.07 4.84 21.03
C PRO A 272 -10.87 5.34 19.82
N HIS A 273 -10.58 6.54 19.28
CA HIS A 273 -11.40 7.11 18.21
C HIS A 273 -10.96 6.66 16.82
N ASP A 274 -11.49 5.49 16.43
CA ASP A 274 -11.69 4.94 15.07
C ASP A 274 -11.01 3.56 14.82
N PRO A 275 -11.68 2.46 15.21
CA PRO A 275 -11.22 1.10 14.91
C PRO A 275 -11.29 0.74 13.42
N PHE A 276 -12.05 1.47 12.60
CA PHE A 276 -12.05 1.28 11.14
C PHE A 276 -10.70 1.71 10.57
N LEU A 277 -10.15 2.82 11.07
CA LEU A 277 -8.79 3.27 10.77
C LEU A 277 -7.73 2.23 11.17
N ARG A 278 -7.88 1.50 12.28
CA ARG A 278 -6.92 0.43 12.60
C ARG A 278 -7.03 -0.78 11.68
N LEU A 279 -8.20 -1.07 11.11
CA LEU A 279 -8.40 -2.16 10.16
C LEU A 279 -7.99 -1.78 8.73
N THR A 280 -8.04 -0.49 8.37
CA THR A 280 -7.61 0.05 7.07
C THR A 280 -6.19 0.63 7.05
N HIS A 281 -5.54 0.82 8.21
CA HIS A 281 -4.16 1.32 8.32
C HIS A 281 -3.18 0.32 8.94
N SER A 282 -3.66 -0.83 9.41
CA SER A 282 -2.75 -1.91 9.79
C SER A 282 -2.26 -2.69 8.59
N PRO A 283 -1.08 -3.32 8.68
CA PRO A 283 -0.67 -4.35 7.73
C PRO A 283 -1.72 -5.49 7.56
N TYR A 284 -2.67 -5.62 8.52
CA TYR A 284 -3.88 -6.46 8.45
C TYR A 284 -4.70 -6.26 7.17
N CYS A 285 -4.62 -5.09 6.53
CA CYS A 285 -5.33 -4.80 5.29
C CYS A 285 -5.06 -5.84 4.20
N GLN A 286 -3.84 -6.38 4.09
CA GLN A 286 -3.51 -7.24 2.96
C GLN A 286 -4.31 -8.54 2.97
N ALA A 287 -4.37 -9.21 4.13
CA ALA A 287 -5.15 -10.43 4.29
C ALA A 287 -6.65 -10.19 4.08
N TRP A 288 -7.15 -9.03 4.50
CA TRP A 288 -8.57 -8.69 4.45
C TRP A 288 -9.00 -8.28 3.04
N VAL A 289 -8.15 -7.53 2.34
CA VAL A 289 -8.29 -7.20 0.92
C VAL A 289 -8.29 -8.48 0.08
N LEU A 290 -7.46 -9.47 0.41
CA LEU A 290 -7.49 -10.78 -0.25
C LEU A 290 -8.78 -11.54 0.00
N VAL A 291 -9.24 -11.64 1.25
CA VAL A 291 -10.52 -12.28 1.57
C VAL A 291 -11.66 -11.57 0.85
N ASN A 292 -11.73 -10.23 0.90
CA ASN A 292 -12.75 -9.45 0.21
C ASN A 292 -12.73 -9.69 -1.29
N GLY A 293 -11.56 -9.56 -1.93
CA GLY A 293 -11.41 -9.78 -3.36
C GLY A 293 -11.86 -11.18 -3.78
N LEU A 294 -11.44 -12.21 -3.05
CA LEU A 294 -11.64 -13.61 -3.46
C LEU A 294 -12.98 -14.20 -3.00
N SER A 295 -13.79 -13.45 -2.26
CA SER A 295 -15.10 -13.92 -1.79
C SER A 295 -16.21 -13.56 -2.77
N GLU A 296 -17.24 -14.42 -2.84
CA GLU A 296 -18.54 -14.04 -3.40
C GLU A 296 -19.19 -12.99 -2.50
N ARG A 297 -19.13 -13.22 -1.18
CA ARG A 297 -19.66 -12.33 -0.15
C ARG A 297 -18.73 -12.31 1.06
N LEU A 298 -18.53 -11.13 1.64
CA LEU A 298 -17.84 -10.91 2.90
C LEU A 298 -18.71 -10.05 3.82
N ASP A 299 -19.14 -10.60 4.94
CA ASP A 299 -19.78 -9.89 6.03
C ASP A 299 -18.75 -9.62 7.13
N VAL A 300 -18.57 -8.35 7.49
CA VAL A 300 -17.67 -7.92 8.55
C VAL A 300 -18.51 -7.48 9.73
N ARG A 301 -18.22 -8.01 10.91
CA ARG A 301 -18.86 -7.61 12.17
C ARG A 301 -17.78 -7.24 13.17
N THR A 302 -17.94 -6.10 13.82
CA THR A 302 -17.01 -5.67 14.86
C THR A 302 -17.76 -5.21 16.11
N THR A 303 -17.22 -5.52 17.27
CA THR A 303 -17.71 -5.02 18.56
C THR A 303 -16.69 -4.02 19.09
N HIS A 304 -17.11 -2.80 19.38
CA HIS A 304 -16.26 -1.74 19.96
C HIS A 304 -17.09 -0.89 20.92
N ASP A 305 -16.54 -0.58 22.09
CA ASP A 305 -17.22 0.18 23.16
C ASP A 305 -18.61 -0.36 23.53
N GLY A 306 -18.77 -1.69 23.54
CA GLY A 306 -20.05 -2.34 23.83
C GLY A 306 -21.12 -2.15 22.74
N ALA A 307 -20.78 -1.60 21.58
CA ALA A 307 -21.66 -1.51 20.42
C ALA A 307 -21.19 -2.46 19.31
N ARG A 308 -22.14 -3.12 18.64
CA ARG A 308 -21.87 -3.94 17.44
C ARG A 308 -22.11 -3.16 16.17
N TYR A 309 -21.20 -3.32 15.23
CA TYR A 309 -21.25 -2.74 13.90
C TYR A 309 -21.09 -3.81 12.84
N ALA A 310 -21.67 -3.58 11.67
CA ALA A 310 -21.55 -4.46 10.52
C ALA A 310 -21.42 -3.69 9.21
N CYS A 311 -20.75 -4.30 8.25
CA CYS A 311 -20.83 -3.98 6.83
C CYS A 311 -20.72 -5.26 6.00
N ALA A 312 -21.09 -5.19 4.72
CA ALA A 312 -20.97 -6.33 3.82
C ALA A 312 -20.48 -5.90 2.44
N PHE A 313 -19.74 -6.81 1.82
CA PHE A 313 -19.19 -6.69 0.48
C PHE A 313 -19.61 -7.89 -0.36
N GLU A 314 -19.86 -7.67 -1.64
CA GLU A 314 -20.04 -8.73 -2.63
C GLU A 314 -19.01 -8.56 -3.74
N ARG A 315 -18.17 -9.58 -3.93
CA ARG A 315 -17.11 -9.58 -4.96
C ARG A 315 -16.17 -8.38 -4.92
N GLY A 316 -15.97 -7.81 -3.74
CA GLY A 316 -15.14 -6.62 -3.51
C GLY A 316 -15.92 -5.32 -3.40
N ASP A 317 -17.18 -5.27 -3.84
CA ASP A 317 -18.01 -4.07 -3.82
C ASP A 317 -18.78 -3.94 -2.52
N LEU A 318 -18.82 -2.74 -1.95
CA LEU A 318 -19.59 -2.46 -0.73
C LEU A 318 -21.10 -2.53 -1.04
N VAL A 319 -21.78 -3.56 -0.53
CA VAL A 319 -23.23 -3.73 -0.71
C VAL A 319 -24.03 -3.30 0.52
N GLU A 320 -23.41 -3.29 1.70
CA GLU A 320 -24.02 -2.85 2.94
C GLU A 320 -23.06 -1.91 3.68
N PRO A 321 -23.38 -0.60 3.76
CA PRO A 321 -22.54 0.38 4.45
C PRO A 321 -22.34 0.02 5.92
N PHE A 322 -21.23 0.50 6.48
CA PHE A 322 -20.95 0.35 7.90
C PHE A 322 -22.05 1.01 8.73
N HIS A 323 -22.73 0.20 9.55
CA HIS A 323 -23.84 0.63 10.39
C HIS A 323 -23.80 -0.09 11.73
N ARG A 324 -24.41 0.53 12.73
CA ARG A 324 -24.59 -0.06 14.05
C ARG A 324 -25.74 -1.08 13.99
N VAL A 325 -25.49 -2.30 14.45
CA VAL A 325 -26.46 -3.42 14.42
C VAL A 325 -27.41 -3.35 15.62
N ASP A 326 -26.95 -2.82 16.74
CA ASP A 326 -27.73 -2.72 17.98
C ASP A 326 -28.41 -1.35 18.07
N ALA A 327 -29.58 -1.23 17.47
CA ALA A 327 -30.37 0.00 17.48
C ALA A 327 -31.08 0.26 18.82
N ASP A 328 -31.48 -0.79 19.57
CA ASP A 328 -32.48 -0.64 20.65
C ASP A 328 -32.09 -1.24 22.02
N GLY A 329 -30.85 -1.65 22.22
CA GLY A 329 -30.42 -2.12 23.54
C GLY A 329 -28.93 -2.39 23.57
N THR A 330 -28.20 -1.64 24.38
CA THR A 330 -26.93 -2.11 24.92
C THR A 330 -27.23 -3.38 25.70
N ASP A 331 -26.80 -4.51 25.17
CA ASP A 331 -26.73 -5.74 25.95
C ASP A 331 -25.68 -5.46 27.03
N ALA A 332 -26.14 -5.06 28.23
CA ALA A 332 -25.29 -4.61 29.32
C ALA A 332 -24.31 -5.70 29.80
N ASP A 333 -24.60 -6.95 29.42
CA ASP A 333 -23.79 -8.13 29.69
C ASP A 333 -22.90 -8.54 28.51
N ALA A 334 -22.97 -7.86 27.36
CA ALA A 334 -22.05 -8.13 26.26
C ALA A 334 -20.62 -7.73 26.68
N PRO A 335 -19.65 -8.66 26.62
CA PRO A 335 -18.30 -8.37 27.04
C PRO A 335 -17.76 -7.18 26.25
N SER A 336 -17.21 -6.18 26.95
CA SER A 336 -16.62 -4.95 26.39
C SER A 336 -15.36 -5.18 25.53
N ARG A 337 -15.10 -6.43 25.13
CA ARG A 337 -13.89 -6.82 24.40
C ARG A 337 -14.07 -6.50 22.93
N LEU A 338 -13.09 -5.78 22.38
CA LEU A 338 -12.96 -5.61 20.93
C LEU A 338 -12.94 -6.98 20.28
N SER A 339 -13.78 -7.22 19.29
CA SER A 339 -13.71 -8.43 18.47
C SER A 339 -14.09 -8.08 17.04
N THR A 340 -13.41 -8.70 16.09
CA THR A 340 -13.81 -8.61 14.67
C THR A 340 -14.03 -10.00 14.12
N THR A 341 -15.19 -10.21 13.54
CA THR A 341 -15.56 -11.45 12.87
C THR A 341 -15.74 -11.18 11.38
N LEU A 342 -15.00 -11.93 10.57
CA LEU A 342 -15.17 -11.99 9.13
C LEU A 342 -15.93 -13.26 8.80
N ILE A 343 -17.08 -13.14 8.18
CA ILE A 343 -17.83 -14.28 7.63
C ILE A 343 -17.76 -14.12 6.13
N PHE A 344 -17.16 -15.08 5.44
CA PHE A 344 -17.03 -14.99 4.00
C PHE A 344 -17.41 -16.28 3.30
N ARG A 345 -17.96 -16.12 2.10
CA ARG A 345 -18.25 -17.20 1.18
C ARG A 345 -17.25 -17.13 0.03
N PRO A 346 -16.37 -18.13 -0.14
CA PRO A 346 -15.41 -18.15 -1.25
C PRO A 346 -16.13 -18.05 -2.60
N ASP A 347 -15.56 -17.33 -3.56
CA ASP A 347 -16.17 -17.23 -4.89
C ASP A 347 -16.02 -18.55 -5.68
N PRO A 348 -17.12 -19.23 -6.03
CA PRO A 348 -17.05 -20.52 -6.72
C PRO A 348 -16.52 -20.42 -8.15
N THR A 349 -16.47 -19.22 -8.73
CA THR A 349 -15.86 -18.98 -10.06
C THR A 349 -14.34 -18.87 -9.99
N ILE A 350 -13.79 -18.61 -8.79
CA ILE A 350 -12.36 -18.49 -8.53
C ILE A 350 -11.80 -19.81 -7.98
N PHE A 351 -12.48 -20.39 -6.99
CA PHE A 351 -12.08 -21.62 -6.33
C PHE A 351 -12.70 -22.85 -6.98
N VAL A 352 -12.22 -23.21 -8.17
CA VAL A 352 -12.73 -24.36 -8.94
C VAL A 352 -12.03 -25.63 -8.45
N GLY A 353 -12.71 -26.45 -7.63
CA GLY A 353 -12.17 -27.77 -7.25
C GLY A 353 -12.52 -28.30 -5.85
N GLY A 354 -13.10 -27.46 -4.97
CA GLY A 354 -13.37 -27.82 -3.57
C GLY A 354 -12.11 -27.75 -2.72
#